data_AF-A0A9W7IWW9-F1
#
_entry.id   AF-A0A9W7IWW9-F1
#
_cell.length_a   1.000
_cell.length_b   1.000
_cell.length_c   1.000
_cell.angle_alpha   90.00
_cell.angle_beta   90.00
_cell.angle_gamma   90.00
#
_symmetry.space_group_name_H-M   'P 1'
#
loop_
_entity.id
_entity.type
_entity.pdbx_description
1 polymer ?
#
loop_
_entity_poly.entity_id
_entity_poly.type
_entity_poly.pdbx_seq_one_letter_code
_entity_poly.pdbx_strand_id
1 'polypeptide(L)'
;MRLVGRSERSILILICFVCFFSRIDEFAPMSSSSESTSKSVSLDGARRMALKHIEAFIRTFSNPQAFAAAAASSAPAALAQVTEKARIQEAGHLRCSGAEIGRFISMLRNSSPILKACAAFALLQFTIPGGRHAVHHASLMQGGGAARVLRAAAAAATSPIEAKIFARIVLRNLEHHQVETSI
;
A
#
# COMPACT_ATOMS: atom_id res chain seq x y z
N MET A 1 -12.11 -11.08 -23.15
CA MET A 1 -10.67 -11.05 -23.50
C MET A 1 -10.14 -9.60 -23.42
N ARG A 2 -10.02 -9.01 -22.22
CA ARG A 2 -9.35 -7.70 -21.99
C ARG A 2 -8.77 -7.65 -20.58
N LEU A 3 -7.88 -8.59 -20.27
CA LEU A 3 -7.09 -8.59 -19.02
C LEU A 3 -5.60 -8.32 -19.28
N VAL A 4 -5.15 -8.45 -20.53
CA VAL A 4 -3.72 -8.38 -20.90
C VAL A 4 -3.17 -6.94 -20.96
N GLY A 5 -4.03 -5.91 -21.12
CA GLY A 5 -3.58 -4.51 -21.20
C GLY A 5 -3.54 -3.74 -19.86
N ARG A 6 -3.88 -4.39 -18.75
CA ARG A 6 -4.06 -3.74 -17.43
C ARG A 6 -2.88 -3.94 -16.47
N SER A 7 -2.00 -4.91 -16.73
CA SER A 7 -0.96 -5.34 -15.80
C SER A 7 0.32 -4.48 -15.87
N GLU A 8 0.85 -4.21 -17.07
CA GLU A 8 2.12 -3.47 -17.24
C GLU A 8 2.03 -2.00 -16.80
N ARG A 9 0.90 -1.33 -17.07
CA ARG A 9 0.66 0.06 -16.65
C ARG A 9 0.51 0.20 -15.13
N SER A 10 -0.03 -0.81 -14.47
CA SER A 10 -0.29 -0.78 -13.02
C SER A 10 0.99 -0.92 -12.19
N ILE A 11 1.94 -1.72 -12.69
CA ILE A 11 3.26 -1.90 -12.07
C ILE A 11 4.14 -0.67 -12.30
N LEU A 12 4.13 -0.09 -13.51
CA LEU A 12 4.84 1.16 -13.78
C LEU A 12 4.35 2.30 -12.88
N ILE A 13 3.05 2.36 -12.57
CA ILE A 13 2.49 3.36 -11.65
C ILE A 13 2.97 3.12 -10.21
N LEU A 14 2.99 1.89 -9.73
CA LEU A 14 3.51 1.54 -8.39
C LEU A 14 5.02 1.79 -8.28
N ILE A 15 5.80 1.47 -9.32
CA ILE A 15 7.24 1.73 -9.40
C ILE A 15 7.52 3.23 -9.51
N CYS A 16 6.81 3.96 -10.38
CA CYS A 16 6.88 5.42 -10.43
C CYS A 16 6.50 6.05 -9.08
N PHE A 17 5.58 5.44 -8.33
CA PHE A 17 5.16 5.91 -7.01
C PHE A 17 6.25 5.68 -5.95
N VAL A 18 6.94 4.53 -5.93
CA VAL A 18 8.15 4.30 -5.12
C VAL A 18 9.21 5.35 -5.46
N CYS A 19 9.49 5.58 -6.74
CA CYS A 19 10.49 6.56 -7.18
C CYS A 19 10.11 8.02 -6.84
N PHE A 20 8.83 8.39 -6.99
CA PHE A 20 8.36 9.76 -6.77
C PHE A 20 8.25 10.11 -5.28
N PHE A 21 7.76 9.20 -4.43
CA PHE A 21 7.63 9.48 -2.99
C PHE A 21 8.94 9.40 -2.20
N SER A 22 9.90 8.61 -2.68
CA SER A 22 11.21 8.51 -2.02
C SER A 22 12.05 9.76 -2.18
N ARG A 23 11.81 10.52 -3.26
CA ARG A 23 12.38 11.86 -3.41
C ARG A 23 11.61 12.93 -2.63
N ILE A 24 10.29 12.80 -2.47
CA ILE A 24 9.52 13.83 -1.74
C ILE A 24 9.82 13.85 -0.24
N ASP A 25 10.09 12.71 0.39
CA ASP A 25 10.50 12.66 1.81
C ASP A 25 11.90 13.25 2.03
N GLU A 26 12.74 13.32 0.98
CA GLU A 26 14.04 14.01 0.99
C GLU A 26 13.89 15.55 0.94
N PHE A 27 12.69 16.06 0.63
CA PHE A 27 12.42 17.49 0.44
C PHE A 27 11.40 18.08 1.43
N ALA A 28 11.53 17.85 2.74
CA ALA A 28 11.02 18.82 3.73
C ALA A 28 11.63 18.66 5.14
N PRO A 29 12.05 19.73 5.84
CA PRO A 29 12.44 21.06 5.35
C PRO A 29 13.87 21.42 5.79
N MET A 30 14.81 21.54 4.85
CA MET A 30 16.03 22.30 5.13
C MET A 30 15.77 23.74 4.70
N SER A 31 15.65 24.62 5.68
CA SER A 31 15.55 26.06 5.52
C SER A 31 16.68 26.55 4.61
N SER A 32 16.33 27.16 3.47
CA SER A 32 17.18 28.14 2.82
C SER A 32 16.37 29.07 1.93
N SER A 33 16.79 30.33 1.99
CA SER A 33 16.28 31.55 1.38
C SER A 33 16.16 31.53 -0.14
N SER A 34 15.22 32.37 -0.59
CA SER A 34 15.13 33.11 -1.87
C SER A 34 14.97 32.35 -3.19
N GLU A 35 13.87 32.71 -3.88
CA GLU A 35 13.67 32.63 -5.34
C GLU A 35 13.18 31.30 -5.96
N SER A 36 11.94 30.88 -5.66
CA SER A 36 11.28 29.80 -6.44
C SER A 36 9.75 29.76 -6.38
N THR A 37 9.05 30.89 -6.51
CA THR A 37 7.57 30.91 -6.45
C THR A 37 6.90 30.25 -7.67
N SER A 38 7.57 30.21 -8.83
CA SER A 38 7.03 29.65 -10.08
C SER A 38 7.27 28.14 -10.24
N LYS A 39 8.33 27.57 -9.64
CA LYS A 39 8.61 26.12 -9.68
C LYS A 39 7.75 25.34 -8.66
N SER A 40 7.44 25.92 -7.50
CA SER A 40 6.61 25.28 -6.47
C SER A 40 5.16 25.09 -6.91
N VAL A 41 4.57 26.08 -7.60
CA VAL A 41 3.18 26.02 -8.09
C VAL A 41 2.97 24.90 -9.11
N SER A 42 3.98 24.63 -9.96
CA SER A 42 3.95 23.52 -10.93
C SER A 42 4.04 22.14 -10.24
N LEU A 43 4.90 22.03 -9.23
CA LEU A 43 5.07 20.79 -8.46
C LEU A 43 3.84 20.45 -7.61
N ASP A 44 3.19 21.42 -6.98
CA ASP A 44 1.95 21.21 -6.22
C ASP A 44 0.78 20.79 -7.13
N GLY A 45 0.72 21.34 -8.35
CA GLY A 45 -0.19 20.87 -9.38
C GLY A 45 0.04 19.40 -9.73
N ALA A 46 1.29 19.05 -10.06
CA ALA A 46 1.69 17.68 -10.39
C ALA A 46 1.42 16.70 -9.23
N ARG A 47 1.73 17.09 -7.99
CA ARG A 47 1.48 16.28 -6.79
C ARG A 47 0.00 15.99 -6.58
N ARG A 48 -0.87 17.00 -6.73
CA ARG A 48 -2.33 16.80 -6.64
C ARG A 48 -2.85 15.88 -7.72
N MET A 49 -2.38 16.03 -8.96
CA MET A 49 -2.75 15.11 -10.05
C MET A 49 -2.29 13.68 -9.76
N ALA A 50 -1.06 13.49 -9.29
CA ALA A 50 -0.54 12.17 -8.93
C ALA A 50 -1.42 11.51 -7.85
N LEU A 51 -1.74 12.23 -6.76
CA LEU A 51 -2.63 11.74 -5.71
C LEU A 51 -4.01 11.33 -6.24
N LYS A 52 -4.59 12.13 -7.16
CA LYS A 52 -5.87 11.79 -7.80
C LYS A 52 -5.77 10.51 -8.63
N HIS A 53 -4.68 10.30 -9.37
CA HIS A 53 -4.46 9.08 -10.13
C HIS A 53 -4.28 7.86 -9.22
N ILE A 54 -3.58 8.00 -8.10
CA ILE A 54 -3.42 6.94 -7.11
C ILE A 54 -4.76 6.56 -6.50
N GLU A 55 -5.55 7.55 -6.10
CA GLU A 55 -6.88 7.31 -5.55
C GLU A 55 -7.77 6.57 -6.56
N ALA A 56 -7.80 7.04 -7.81
CA ALA A 56 -8.55 6.39 -8.88
C ALA A 56 -8.09 4.95 -9.10
N PHE A 57 -6.78 4.71 -9.10
CA PHE A 57 -6.19 3.38 -9.23
C PHE A 57 -6.64 2.44 -8.12
N ILE A 58 -6.49 2.83 -6.85
CA ILE A 58 -6.89 2.02 -5.69
C ILE A 58 -8.38 1.71 -5.77
N ARG A 59 -9.22 2.70 -6.11
CA ARG A 59 -10.66 2.50 -6.26
C ARG A 59 -11.05 1.46 -7.31
N THR A 60 -10.21 1.19 -8.30
CA THR A 60 -10.47 0.08 -9.25
C THR A 60 -10.46 -1.30 -8.59
N PHE A 61 -9.83 -1.42 -7.42
CA PHE A 61 -9.76 -2.63 -6.61
C PHE A 61 -10.69 -2.59 -5.37
N SER A 62 -11.29 -1.44 -5.08
CA SER A 62 -12.23 -1.23 -3.97
C SER A 62 -13.66 -1.64 -4.34
N ASN A 63 -13.98 -2.95 -4.31
CA ASN A 63 -15.35 -3.40 -4.51
C ASN A 63 -16.25 -3.03 -3.30
N PRO A 64 -17.23 -2.11 -3.44
CA PRO A 64 -17.93 -1.56 -2.27
C PRO A 64 -18.60 -2.63 -1.38
N GLN A 65 -19.21 -3.65 -2.00
CA GLN A 65 -19.90 -4.72 -1.29
C GLN A 65 -18.93 -5.61 -0.50
N ALA A 66 -17.80 -5.99 -1.10
CA ALA A 66 -16.78 -6.80 -0.42
C ALA A 66 -16.17 -6.03 0.77
N PHE A 67 -15.89 -4.74 0.59
CA PHE A 67 -15.36 -3.89 1.67
C PHE A 67 -16.38 -3.67 2.79
N ALA A 68 -17.66 -3.47 2.47
CA ALA A 68 -18.71 -3.37 3.47
C ALA A 68 -18.84 -4.66 4.30
N ALA A 69 -18.85 -5.82 3.64
CA ALA A 69 -18.89 -7.12 4.32
C ALA A 69 -17.66 -7.35 5.22
N ALA A 70 -16.47 -6.98 4.73
CA ALA A 70 -15.23 -7.06 5.48
C ALA A 70 -15.20 -6.10 6.68
N ALA A 71 -15.75 -4.90 6.54
CA ALA A 71 -15.82 -3.92 7.61
C ALA A 71 -16.79 -4.35 8.73
N ALA A 72 -17.93 -4.95 8.36
CA ALA A 72 -18.95 -5.39 9.31
C ALA A 72 -18.52 -6.63 10.12
N SER A 73 -17.90 -7.62 9.46
CA SER A 73 -17.62 -8.92 10.10
C SER A 73 -16.16 -9.12 10.50
N SER A 74 -15.21 -8.50 9.78
CA SER A 74 -13.77 -8.85 9.83
C SER A 74 -13.48 -10.36 9.70
N ALA A 75 -14.44 -11.15 9.19
CA ALA A 75 -14.34 -12.59 9.09
C ALA A 75 -13.32 -12.99 8.01
N PRO A 76 -12.60 -14.12 8.17
CA PRO A 76 -11.61 -14.57 7.20
C PRO A 76 -12.13 -14.64 5.76
N ALA A 77 -13.35 -15.16 5.57
CA ALA A 77 -13.97 -15.28 4.25
C ALA A 77 -14.22 -13.91 3.58
N ALA A 78 -14.64 -12.90 4.34
CA ALA A 78 -14.88 -11.56 3.79
C ALA A 78 -13.56 -10.87 3.40
N LEU A 79 -12.51 -11.04 4.21
CA LEU A 79 -11.16 -10.54 3.90
C LEU A 79 -10.54 -11.25 2.69
N ALA A 80 -10.79 -12.56 2.53
CA ALA A 80 -10.35 -13.31 1.36
C ALA A 80 -11.01 -12.80 0.07
N GLN A 81 -12.30 -12.47 0.08
CA GLN A 81 -12.97 -11.87 -1.08
C GLN A 81 -12.38 -10.52 -1.47
N VAL A 82 -12.04 -9.68 -0.49
CA VAL A 82 -11.35 -8.40 -0.76
C VAL A 82 -9.97 -8.67 -1.37
N THR A 83 -9.22 -9.60 -0.80
CA THR A 83 -7.88 -9.97 -1.29
C THR A 83 -7.92 -10.45 -2.73
N GLU A 84 -8.86 -11.34 -3.07
CA GLU A 84 -9.00 -11.88 -4.43
C GLU A 84 -9.32 -10.79 -5.44
N LYS A 85 -10.25 -9.89 -5.12
CA LYS A 85 -10.60 -8.76 -6.00
C LYS A 85 -9.49 -7.71 -6.10
N ALA A 86 -8.67 -7.59 -5.06
CA ALA A 86 -7.58 -6.63 -5.01
C ALA A 86 -6.28 -7.16 -5.64
N ARG A 87 -6.17 -8.48 -5.88
CA ARG A 87 -4.93 -9.14 -6.28
C ARG A 87 -4.44 -8.69 -7.66
N ILE A 88 -3.18 -8.30 -7.72
CA ILE A 88 -2.42 -8.10 -8.94
C ILE A 88 -1.41 -9.25 -9.02
N GLN A 89 -1.61 -10.18 -9.94
CA GLN A 89 -0.78 -11.40 -10.03
C GLN A 89 0.72 -11.06 -10.12
N GLU A 90 1.05 -10.02 -10.87
CA GLU A 90 2.44 -9.70 -11.19
C GLU A 90 3.18 -9.06 -10.02
N ALA A 91 2.45 -8.48 -9.06
CA ALA A 91 3.05 -7.92 -7.85
C ALA A 91 3.71 -9.00 -6.98
N GLY A 92 3.28 -10.26 -7.09
CA GLY A 92 3.91 -11.40 -6.42
C GLY A 92 5.31 -11.73 -6.92
N HIS A 93 5.71 -11.24 -8.11
CA HIS A 93 7.04 -11.42 -8.68
C HIS A 93 8.03 -10.31 -8.30
N LEU A 94 7.55 -9.20 -7.73
CA LEU A 94 8.41 -8.12 -7.28
C LEU A 94 9.14 -8.56 -6.02
N ARG A 95 10.46 -8.35 -5.97
CA ARG A 95 11.26 -8.58 -4.78
C ARG A 95 11.67 -7.24 -4.22
N CYS A 96 11.22 -6.91 -3.01
CA CYS A 96 11.58 -5.70 -2.32
C CYS A 96 12.72 -5.93 -1.31
N SER A 97 13.53 -4.90 -1.14
CA SER A 97 14.48 -4.70 -0.06
C SER A 97 13.77 -4.24 1.23
N GLY A 98 14.46 -4.36 2.38
CA GLY A 98 13.95 -3.85 3.65
C GLY A 98 13.65 -2.35 3.63
N ALA A 99 14.46 -1.56 2.91
CA ALA A 99 14.25 -0.12 2.77
C ALA A 99 13.00 0.24 1.95
N GLU A 100 12.66 -0.55 0.93
CA GLU A 100 11.39 -0.41 0.19
C GLU A 100 10.20 -0.72 1.08
N ILE A 101 10.21 -1.84 1.80
CA ILE A 101 9.14 -2.21 2.73
C ILE A 101 8.99 -1.15 3.84
N GLY A 102 10.11 -0.69 4.41
CA GLY A 102 10.13 0.33 5.47
C GLY A 102 9.50 1.68 5.04
N ARG A 103 9.67 2.08 3.77
CA ARG A 103 9.01 3.29 3.23
C ARG A 103 7.49 3.15 3.21
N PHE A 104 6.96 2.01 2.77
CA PHE A 104 5.51 1.76 2.80
C PHE A 104 4.97 1.72 4.24
N ILE A 105 5.70 1.09 5.17
CA ILE A 105 5.31 1.07 6.58
C ILE A 105 5.29 2.49 7.17
N SER A 106 6.28 3.32 6.85
CA SER A 106 6.31 4.73 7.31
C SER A 106 5.18 5.54 6.70
N MET A 107 4.86 5.31 5.43
CA MET A 107 3.77 5.96 4.71
C MET A 107 2.38 5.69 5.33
N LEU A 108 2.18 4.58 6.04
CA LEU A 108 0.95 4.33 6.82
C LEU A 108 0.70 5.35 7.94
N ARG A 109 1.74 6.08 8.37
CA ARG A 109 1.62 7.14 9.39
C ARG A 109 1.37 8.52 8.78
N ASN A 110 1.37 8.65 7.45
CA ASN A 110 1.22 9.93 6.76
C ASN A 110 -0.16 10.58 7.03
N SER A 111 -0.25 11.92 7.00
CA SER A 111 -1.53 12.63 7.13
C SER A 111 -2.47 12.41 5.95
N SER A 112 -1.93 12.12 4.75
CA SER A 112 -2.72 11.88 3.55
C SER A 112 -3.43 10.52 3.59
N PRO A 113 -4.77 10.48 3.48
CA PRO A 113 -5.53 9.23 3.45
C PRO A 113 -5.24 8.40 2.18
N ILE A 114 -4.94 9.07 1.06
CA ILE A 114 -4.62 8.42 -0.22
C ILE A 114 -3.31 7.63 -0.10
N LEU A 115 -2.29 8.23 0.53
CA LEU A 115 -0.99 7.57 0.72
C LEU A 115 -1.08 6.40 1.68
N LYS A 116 -1.88 6.53 2.75
CA LYS A 116 -2.19 5.42 3.65
C LYS A 116 -2.83 4.25 2.93
N ALA A 117 -3.85 4.51 2.10
CA ALA A 117 -4.51 3.48 1.32
C ALA A 117 -3.56 2.83 0.30
N CYS A 118 -2.71 3.63 -0.36
CA CYS A 118 -1.72 3.13 -1.31
C CYS A 118 -0.69 2.22 -0.64
N ALA A 119 -0.14 2.65 0.49
CA ALA A 119 0.81 1.87 1.26
C ALA A 119 0.21 0.54 1.74
N ALA A 120 -0.99 0.59 2.31
CA ALA A 120 -1.68 -0.62 2.76
C ALA A 120 -1.98 -1.57 1.59
N PHE A 121 -2.39 -1.03 0.43
CA PHE A 121 -2.62 -1.81 -0.79
C PHE A 121 -1.34 -2.47 -1.31
N ALA A 122 -0.22 -1.75 -1.37
CA ALA A 122 1.07 -2.30 -1.81
C ALA A 122 1.54 -3.43 -0.89
N LEU A 123 1.50 -3.20 0.42
CA LEU A 123 1.85 -4.21 1.42
C LEU A 123 0.94 -5.45 1.36
N LEU A 124 -0.35 -5.25 1.05
CA LEU A 124 -1.26 -6.36 0.77
C LEU A 124 -0.73 -7.17 -0.40
N GLN A 125 -0.43 -6.54 -1.55
CA GLN A 125 0.07 -7.25 -2.74
C GLN A 125 1.34 -8.06 -2.44
N PHE A 126 2.26 -7.48 -1.67
CA PHE A 126 3.54 -8.10 -1.33
C PHE A 126 3.41 -9.29 -0.38
N THR A 127 2.29 -9.42 0.33
CA THR A 127 2.11 -10.45 1.37
C THR A 127 1.02 -11.46 1.04
N ILE A 128 0.33 -11.35 -0.10
CA ILE A 128 -0.70 -12.32 -0.49
C ILE A 128 -0.09 -13.74 -0.50
N PRO A 129 -0.68 -14.72 0.20
CA PRO A 129 -0.24 -16.11 0.16
C PRO A 129 -0.15 -16.67 -1.27
N GLY A 130 0.87 -17.50 -1.50
CA GLY A 130 1.21 -18.03 -2.82
C GLY A 130 1.98 -17.07 -3.75
N GLY A 131 2.31 -15.85 -3.32
CA GLY A 131 3.23 -14.98 -4.05
C GLY A 131 4.68 -15.46 -3.93
N ARG A 132 5.46 -15.40 -5.03
CA ARG A 132 6.86 -15.90 -5.09
C ARG A 132 7.75 -15.35 -3.98
N HIS A 133 7.58 -14.07 -3.62
CA HIS A 133 8.39 -13.39 -2.59
C HIS A 133 7.59 -13.04 -1.33
N ALA A 134 6.40 -13.62 -1.12
CA ALA A 134 5.51 -13.26 -0.02
C ALA A 134 6.14 -13.52 1.36
N VAL A 135 6.75 -14.69 1.55
CA VAL A 135 7.45 -15.07 2.80
C VAL A 135 8.62 -14.12 3.08
N HIS A 136 9.40 -13.78 2.06
CA HIS A 136 10.51 -12.82 2.17
C HIS A 136 9.99 -11.45 2.65
N HIS A 137 8.95 -10.89 2.03
CA HIS A 137 8.37 -9.62 2.46
C HIS A 137 7.76 -9.69 3.87
N ALA A 138 7.12 -10.80 4.23
CA ALA A 138 6.58 -11.01 5.56
C ALA A 138 7.69 -10.99 6.62
N SER A 139 8.83 -11.66 6.36
CA SER A 139 9.99 -11.65 7.25
C SER A 139 10.57 -10.25 7.46
N LEU A 140 10.66 -9.44 6.39
CA LEU A 140 11.11 -8.04 6.48
C LEU A 140 10.18 -7.18 7.35
N MET A 141 8.88 -7.47 7.37
CA MET A 141 7.92 -6.74 8.20
C MET A 141 7.94 -7.17 9.67
N GLN A 142 8.19 -8.45 9.95
CA GLN A 142 8.21 -8.97 11.31
C GLN A 142 9.35 -8.37 12.15
N GLY A 143 10.54 -8.17 11.57
CA GLY A 143 11.70 -7.58 12.26
C GLY A 143 11.62 -6.07 12.52
N GLY A 144 10.72 -5.34 11.84
CA GLY A 144 10.70 -3.87 11.82
C GLY A 144 9.60 -3.19 12.64
N GLY A 145 8.87 -3.93 13.48
CA GLY A 145 7.72 -3.36 14.23
C GLY A 145 6.51 -3.01 13.35
N ALA A 146 6.49 -3.48 12.09
CA ALA A 146 5.43 -3.20 11.11
C ALA A 146 4.04 -3.59 11.63
N ALA A 147 3.93 -4.71 12.35
CA ALA A 147 2.67 -5.18 12.93
C ALA A 147 2.00 -4.14 13.83
N ARG A 148 2.79 -3.37 14.61
CA ARG A 148 2.24 -2.29 15.46
C ARG A 148 1.63 -1.18 14.61
N VAL A 149 2.31 -0.79 13.53
CA VAL A 149 1.84 0.27 12.62
C VAL A 149 0.59 -0.17 11.86
N LEU A 150 0.58 -1.41 11.37
CA LEU A 150 -0.56 -2.00 10.69
C LEU A 150 -1.79 -2.10 11.60
N ARG A 151 -1.62 -2.50 12.87
CA ARG A 151 -2.72 -2.49 13.85
C ARG A 151 -3.28 -1.09 14.06
N ALA A 152 -2.41 -0.09 14.22
CA ALA A 152 -2.83 1.30 14.34
C ALA A 152 -3.60 1.78 13.09
N ALA A 153 -3.11 1.47 11.89
CA ALA A 153 -3.77 1.79 10.64
C ALA A 153 -5.14 1.10 10.49
N ALA A 154 -5.24 -0.17 10.88
CA ALA A 154 -6.48 -0.95 10.86
C ALA A 154 -7.56 -0.44 11.84
N ALA A 155 -7.14 0.16 12.95
CA ALA A 155 -7.99 0.67 14.01
C ALA A 155 -8.32 2.17 13.88
N ALA A 156 -7.58 2.92 13.06
CA ALA A 156 -7.75 4.37 12.95
C ALA A 156 -9.17 4.75 12.48
N ALA A 157 -9.90 5.46 13.34
CA ALA A 157 -11.29 5.85 13.08
C ALA A 157 -11.43 6.75 11.84
N THR A 158 -10.47 7.64 11.63
CA THR A 158 -10.45 8.63 10.55
C THR A 158 -9.76 8.16 9.27
N SER A 159 -9.24 6.92 9.23
CA SER A 159 -8.60 6.39 8.03
C SER A 159 -9.64 5.89 7.03
N PRO A 160 -9.36 5.97 5.71
CA PRO A 160 -10.25 5.44 4.69
C PRO A 160 -10.45 3.94 4.88
N ILE A 161 -11.63 3.45 4.49
CA ILE A 161 -12.01 2.04 4.64
C ILE A 161 -11.01 1.12 3.95
N GLU A 162 -10.45 1.54 2.81
CA GLU A 162 -9.42 0.84 2.08
C GLU A 162 -8.19 0.56 2.93
N ALA A 163 -7.60 1.61 3.50
CA ALA A 163 -6.40 1.49 4.32
C ALA A 163 -6.64 0.56 5.52
N LYS A 164 -7.81 0.66 6.15
CA LYS A 164 -8.16 -0.15 7.32
C LYS A 164 -8.29 -1.61 6.97
N ILE A 165 -9.05 -1.95 5.93
CA ILE A 165 -9.28 -3.34 5.51
C ILE A 165 -8.00 -3.96 4.96
N PHE A 166 -7.24 -3.24 4.12
CA PHE A 166 -5.97 -3.73 3.63
C PHE A 166 -4.97 -3.99 4.76
N ALA A 167 -4.86 -3.10 5.75
CA ALA A 167 -3.98 -3.32 6.89
C ALA A 167 -4.38 -4.56 7.71
N ARG A 168 -5.70 -4.85 7.86
CA ARG A 168 -6.19 -6.08 8.50
C ARG A 168 -5.78 -7.32 7.72
N ILE A 169 -5.90 -7.28 6.39
CA ILE A 169 -5.48 -8.40 5.53
C ILE A 169 -3.97 -8.63 5.64
N VAL A 170 -3.16 -7.57 5.60
CA VAL A 170 -1.70 -7.69 5.76
C VAL A 170 -1.37 -8.35 7.09
N LEU A 171 -1.99 -7.95 8.20
CA LEU A 171 -1.77 -8.60 9.50
C LEU A 171 -2.06 -10.10 9.46
N ARG A 172 -3.18 -10.51 8.83
CA ARG A 172 -3.53 -11.92 8.65
C ARG A 172 -2.51 -12.67 7.80
N ASN A 173 -2.02 -12.04 6.73
CA ASN A 173 -0.99 -12.63 5.89
C ASN A 173 0.30 -12.84 6.70
N LEU A 174 0.71 -11.87 7.52
CA LEU A 174 1.90 -12.00 8.38
C LEU A 174 1.76 -13.14 9.39
N GLU A 175 0.58 -13.33 9.98
CA GLU A 175 0.26 -14.47 10.85
C GLU A 175 0.40 -15.80 10.09
N HIS A 176 -0.15 -15.88 8.88
CA HIS A 176 -0.07 -17.07 8.03
C HIS A 176 1.37 -17.45 7.69
N HIS A 177 2.18 -16.50 7.21
CA HIS A 177 3.59 -16.74 6.87
C HIS A 177 4.45 -17.06 8.10
N GLN A 178 4.07 -16.59 9.29
CA GLN A 178 4.75 -16.95 10.54
C GLN A 178 4.57 -18.44 10.87
N VAL A 179 3.36 -18.97 10.63
CA VAL A 179 3.08 -20.40 10.83
C VAL A 179 3.87 -21.24 9.81
N GLU A 180 3.88 -20.85 8.53
CA GLU A 180 4.62 -21.58 7.48
C GLU A 180 6.14 -21.62 7.71
N THR A 181 6.71 -20.60 8.33
CA THR A 181 8.16 -20.53 8.62
C THR A 181 8.56 -21.25 9.92
N SER A 182 7.60 -21.61 10.76
CA SER A 182 7.84 -22.28 12.05
C SER A 182 7.64 -23.81 11.98
N ILE A 183 7.26 -24.32 10.80
CA ILE A 183 7.09 -25.75 10.48
C ILE A 183 8.33 -26.24 9.74
#